data_AF-A0A935KDX5-F1
#
_entry.id   AF-A0A935KDX5-F1
#
_cell.length_a   1.000
_cell.length_b   1.000
_cell.length_c   1.000
_cell.angle_alpha   90.00
_cell.angle_beta   90.00
_cell.angle_gamma   90.00
#
_symmetry.space_group_name_H-M   'P 1'
#
loop_
_entity.id
_entity.type
_entity.pdbx_description
1 polymer ?
#
loop_
_entity_poly.entity_id
_entity_poly.type
_entity_poly.pdbx_seq_one_letter_code
_entity_poly.pdbx_strand_id
1 'polypeptide(L)' 'MLASELWAGALSLLLIHHESGCPHSALNAALILDRLCESDELDDETRQLCERASSRLLHCH' A
#
# COMPACT_ATOMS: atom_id res chain seq x y z
N MET A 1 -8.20 -2.48 15.02
CA MET A 1 -6.91 -3.18 15.23
C MET A 1 -6.34 -3.74 13.93
N LEU A 2 -7.17 -4.35 13.07
CA LEU A 2 -6.77 -4.87 11.75
C LEU A 2 -6.03 -3.84 10.86
N ALA A 3 -6.48 -2.58 10.86
CA ALA A 3 -5.86 -1.51 10.08
C ALA A 3 -4.38 -1.28 10.42
N SER A 4 -3.99 -1.42 11.70
CA SER A 4 -2.59 -1.25 12.12
C SER A 4 -1.67 -2.31 11.52
N GLU A 5 -2.15 -3.56 11.41
CA GLU A 5 -1.38 -4.66 10.82
C GLU A 5 -1.26 -4.50 9.30
N LEU A 6 -2.33 -4.03 8.64
CA LEU A 6 -2.30 -3.70 7.21
C LEU A 6 -1.30 -2.57 6.91
N TRP A 7 -1.31 -1.49 7.70
CA TRP A 7 -0.33 -0.42 7.56
C TRP A 7 1.10 -0.90 7.75
N ALA A 8 1.37 -1.69 8.79
CA ALA A 8 2.69 -2.27 9.02
C ALA A 8 3.14 -3.16 7.85
N GLY A 9 2.23 -3.98 7.30
CA GLY A 9 2.50 -4.81 6.14
C GLY A 9 2.80 -4.00 4.88
N ALA A 10 1.98 -3.01 4.56
CA ALA A 10 2.18 -2.13 3.40
C ALA A 10 3.52 -1.38 3.48
N LEU A 11 3.83 -0.77 4.63
CA LEU A 11 5.09 -0.05 4.84
C LEU A 11 6.31 -0.98 4.75
N SER A 12 6.21 -2.20 5.31
CA SER A 12 7.29 -3.19 5.21
C SER A 12 7.58 -3.57 3.75
N LEU A 13 6.53 -3.81 2.96
CA LEU A 13 6.65 -4.17 1.56
C LEU A 13 7.18 -3.01 0.70
N LEU A 14 6.79 -1.77 1.00
CA LEU A 14 7.34 -0.56 0.39
C LEU A 14 8.85 -0.45 0.64
N LEU A 15 9.30 -0.66 1.89
CA LEU A 15 10.72 -0.65 2.23
C LEU A 15 11.49 -1.74 1.48
N ILE A 16 10.98 -2.97 1.48
CA ILE A 16 11.62 -4.07 0.74
C ILE A 16 11.70 -3.74 -0.75
N HIS A 17 10.63 -3.22 -1.35
CA HIS A 17 10.65 -2.82 -2.76
C HIS A 17 11.70 -1.72 -3.02
N HIS A 18 11.77 -0.70 -2.17
CA HIS A 18 12.74 0.38 -2.29
C HIS A 18 14.19 -0.12 -2.18
N GLU A 19 14.45 -1.04 -1.26
CA GLU A 19 15.80 -1.56 -0.99
C GLU A 19 16.27 -2.59 -2.03
N SER A 20 15.36 -3.38 -2.60
CA SER A 20 15.70 -4.53 -3.45
C SER A 20 15.22 -4.44 -4.90
N GLY A 21 14.32 -3.51 -5.21
CA GLY A 21 13.60 -3.46 -6.48
C GLY A 21 12.61 -4.61 -6.69
N CYS A 22 12.30 -5.42 -5.66
CA CYS A 22 11.44 -6.59 -5.81
C CYS A 22 10.02 -6.19 -6.30
N PRO A 23 9.58 -6.64 -7.49
CA PRO A 23 8.28 -6.25 -8.05
C PRO A 23 7.10 -6.90 -7.29
N HIS A 24 7.29 -8.08 -6.71
CA HIS A 24 6.27 -8.71 -5.88
C HIS A 24 5.98 -7.91 -4.61
N SER A 25 7.00 -7.26 -4.04
CA SER A 25 6.80 -6.40 -2.87
C SER A 25 5.97 -5.17 -3.23
N ALA A 26 6.21 -4.55 -4.40
CA ALA A 26 5.37 -3.46 -4.89
C ALA A 26 3.92 -3.91 -5.13
N LEU A 27 3.73 -5.05 -5.79
CA LEU A 27 2.39 -5.62 -6.03
C LEU A 27 1.64 -5.88 -4.73
N ASN A 28 2.27 -6.53 -3.76
CA ASN A 28 1.62 -6.83 -2.48
C ASN A 28 1.35 -5.55 -1.67
N ALA A 29 2.23 -4.56 -1.72
CA ALA A 29 1.97 -3.26 -1.09
C ALA A 29 0.74 -2.59 -1.71
N ALA A 30 0.60 -2.62 -3.04
CA ALA A 30 -0.56 -2.06 -3.74
C ALA A 30 -1.88 -2.74 -3.30
N LEU A 31 -1.92 -4.07 -3.22
CA LEU A 31 -3.11 -4.81 -2.78
C LEU A 31 -3.52 -4.48 -1.35
N ILE A 32 -2.56 -4.30 -0.44
CA ILE A 32 -2.86 -3.91 0.94
C ILE A 32 -3.39 -2.47 1.00
N LEU A 33 -2.82 -1.56 0.21
CA LEU A 33 -3.30 -0.18 0.11
C LEU A 33 -4.72 -0.10 -0.45
N ASP A 34 -5.04 -0.90 -1.48
CA ASP A 34 -6.41 -1.01 -2.00
C ASP A 34 -7.37 -1.53 -0.92
N ARG A 35 -6.94 -2.52 -0.13
CA ARG A 35 -7.75 -3.02 0.99
C ARG A 35 -7.95 -1.97 2.09
N LEU A 36 -6.95 -1.14 2.35
CA LEU A 36 -7.06 -0.01 3.27
C LEU A 36 -8.08 1.01 2.75
N CYS A 37 -8.13 1.28 1.45
CA CYS A 37 -9.14 2.15 0.82
C CYS A 37 -10.57 1.67 1.00
N GLU A 38 -10.80 0.39 1.31
CA GLU A 38 -12.14 -0.13 1.58
C GLU A 38 -12.58 0.08 3.04
N SER A 39 -11.71 0.61 3.90
CA SER A 39 -12.02 0.89 5.30
C SER A 39 -12.84 2.17 5.46
N ASP A 40 -13.94 2.10 6.20
CA ASP A 40 -14.75 3.27 6.59
C ASP A 40 -14.03 4.15 7.64
N GLU A 41 -12.96 3.65 8.25
CA GLU A 41 -12.17 4.39 9.26
C GLU A 41 -11.20 5.40 8.65
N LEU A 42 -10.94 5.35 7.34
CA LEU A 42 -10.05 6.30 6.66
C LEU A 42 -10.79 7.54 6.19
N ASP A 43 -10.21 8.69 6.50
CA ASP A 43 -10.58 9.95 5.87
C ASP A 43 -10.26 9.96 4.37
N ASP A 44 -10.89 10.90 3.67
CA ASP A 44 -10.78 11.02 2.21
C ASP A 44 -9.35 11.33 1.74
N GLU A 45 -8.57 12.08 2.52
CA GLU A 45 -7.20 12.44 2.17
C GLU A 45 -6.29 11.21 2.20
N THR A 46 -6.41 10.40 3.24
CA THR A 46 -5.66 9.16 3.41
C THR A 46 -6.09 8.12 2.38
N ARG A 47 -7.38 8.05 2.04
CA ARG A 47 -7.90 7.19 0.96
C ARG A 47 -7.29 7.56 -0.40
N GLN A 48 -7.29 8.84 -0.75
CA GLN A 48 -6.67 9.33 -1.98
C GLN A 48 -5.16 9.05 -2.03
N LEU A 49 -4.47 9.14 -0.88
CA LEU A 49 -3.06 8.77 -0.78
C LEU A 49 -2.85 7.29 -1.12
N CYS A 50 -3.65 6.39 -0.53
CA CYS A 50 -3.59 4.95 -0.79
C CYS A 50 -3.86 4.62 -2.27
N GLU A 51 -4.91 5.19 -2.87
CA GLU A 51 -5.24 4.99 -4.28
C GLU A 51 -4.10 5.43 -5.21
N ARG A 52 -3.54 6.62 -4.97
CA ARG A 52 -2.41 7.15 -5.76
C ARG A 52 -1.15 6.30 -5.59
N ALA A 53 -0.88 5.84 -4.37
CA ALA A 53 0.28 5.00 -4.08
C ALA A 53 0.13 3.62 -4.74
N SER A 54 -1.02 2.95 -4.57
CA SER A 54 -1.35 1.69 -5.22
C SER A 54 -1.19 1.78 -6.74
N SER A 55 -1.81 2.80 -7.36
CA SER A 55 -1.70 3.03 -8.79
C SER A 55 -0.24 3.19 -9.25
N ARG A 56 0.60 3.93 -8.51
CA ARG A 56 2.01 4.08 -8.87
C ARG A 56 2.79 2.77 -8.78
N LEU A 57 2.56 1.99 -7.74
CA LEU A 57 3.24 0.71 -7.54
C LEU A 57 2.93 -0.30 -8.64
N LEU A 58 1.68 -0.33 -9.12
CA LEU A 58 1.26 -1.21 -10.21
C LEU A 58 1.86 -0.83 -11.58
N HIS A 59 2.32 0.41 -11.74
CA HIS A 59 2.95 0.91 -12.97
C HIS A 59 4.47 1.08 -12.84
N CYS A 60 5.06 0.68 -11.71
CA CYS A 60 6.50 0.76 -11.50
C CYS A 60 7.16 -0.44 -12.20
N HIS A 61 7.81 -0.20 -13.34
CA HIS A 61 8.63 -1.18 -14.07
C HIS A 61 10.11 -0.91 -13.86
#